data_AF-A0A353JXQ5-F1
#
_entry.id   AF-A0A353JXQ5-F1
#
_cell.length_a   1.000
_cell.length_b   1.000
_cell.length_c   1.000
_cell.angle_alpha   90.00
_cell.angle_beta   90.00
_cell.angle_gamma   90.00
#
_symmetry.space_group_name_H-M   'P 1'
#
loop_
_entity.id
_entity.type
_entity.pdbx_description
1 polymer ?
#
loop_
_entity_poly.entity_id
_entity_poly.type
_entity_poly.pdbx_seq_one_letter_code
_entity_poly.pdbx_strand_id
1 'polypeptide(L)'
;MSYILRGTAGENSDIRFFAAITTDLVEKARKIHNLSPTASAALGRLLSAGVIMGCMLKGEEDNLTISLNGGGPIGNVMVSANSKGNIKGYVSNPQIDLPLNSKGKLDVGGAVGTNGTLNVIKDIGLK
;
A
#
# COMPACT_ATOMS: atom_id res chain seq x y z
N MET A 1 -12.91 -8.58 9.35
CA MET A 1 -11.61 -9.27 9.37
C MET A 1 -10.93 -9.02 8.02
N SER A 2 -9.64 -8.66 8.01
CA SER A 2 -8.87 -8.49 6.75
C SER A 2 -8.34 -9.84 6.27
N TYR A 3 -8.34 -10.07 4.96
CA TYR A 3 -7.85 -11.30 4.33
C TYR A 3 -7.41 -11.08 2.89
N ILE A 4 -6.61 -12.01 2.36
CA ILE A 4 -6.18 -12.05 0.97
C ILE A 4 -6.50 -13.42 0.35
N LEU A 5 -6.99 -13.40 -0.87
CA LEU A 5 -7.23 -14.57 -1.71
C LEU A 5 -6.22 -14.58 -2.84
N ARG A 6 -5.74 -15.78 -3.17
CA ARG A 6 -4.90 -16.05 -4.32
C ARG A 6 -5.61 -17.12 -5.15
N GLY A 7 -5.72 -16.89 -6.45
CA GLY A 7 -6.36 -17.85 -7.35
C GLY A 7 -5.77 -17.82 -8.75
N THR A 8 -6.25 -18.76 -9.56
CA THR A 8 -5.96 -18.84 -11.00
C THR A 8 -7.26 -18.86 -11.81
N ALA A 9 -7.18 -18.46 -13.07
CA ALA A 9 -8.31 -18.43 -14.00
C ALA A 9 -7.87 -18.79 -15.42
N GLY A 10 -8.83 -19.13 -16.28
CA GLY A 10 -8.61 -19.64 -17.64
C GLY A 10 -8.60 -21.17 -17.71
N GLU A 11 -8.83 -21.73 -18.89
CA GLU A 11 -8.94 -23.18 -19.13
C GLU A 11 -7.70 -23.94 -18.65
N ASN A 12 -6.51 -23.35 -18.80
CA ASN A 12 -5.23 -23.92 -18.36
C ASN A 12 -4.64 -23.22 -17.12
N SER A 13 -5.41 -22.42 -16.37
CA SER A 13 -4.91 -21.62 -15.24
C SER A 13 -3.80 -20.60 -15.60
N ASP A 14 -3.80 -20.09 -16.83
CA ASP A 14 -2.78 -19.15 -17.34
C ASP A 14 -2.83 -17.75 -16.70
N ILE A 15 -3.92 -17.43 -15.98
CA ILE A 15 -4.08 -16.16 -15.27
C ILE A 15 -3.90 -16.40 -13.78
N ARG A 16 -3.05 -15.62 -13.12
CA ARG A 16 -2.94 -15.56 -11.65
C ARG A 16 -3.51 -14.24 -11.14
N PHE A 17 -4.35 -14.30 -10.13
CA PHE A 17 -4.91 -13.11 -9.50
C PHE A 17 -4.78 -13.15 -7.98
N PHE A 18 -4.86 -11.95 -7.41
CA PHE A 18 -4.93 -11.71 -5.98
C PHE A 18 -6.02 -10.70 -5.69
N ALA A 19 -6.76 -10.93 -4.61
CA ALA A 19 -7.77 -10.00 -4.12
C ALA A 19 -7.63 -9.88 -2.61
N ALA A 20 -7.66 -8.67 -2.07
CA ALA A 20 -7.52 -8.45 -0.64
C ALA A 20 -8.62 -7.54 -0.12
N ILE A 21 -9.20 -7.90 1.03
CA ILE A 21 -10.00 -7.00 1.85
C ILE A 21 -9.10 -6.54 2.99
N THR A 22 -8.75 -5.26 2.99
CA THR A 22 -7.82 -4.67 3.98
C THR A 22 -8.48 -3.60 4.84
N THR A 23 -9.81 -3.57 4.93
CA THR A 23 -10.56 -2.52 5.64
C THR A 23 -10.08 -2.36 7.09
N ASP A 24 -10.00 -3.45 7.85
CA ASP A 24 -9.58 -3.38 9.26
C ASP A 24 -8.09 -3.03 9.42
N LEU A 25 -7.24 -3.49 8.48
CA LEU A 25 -5.82 -3.12 8.44
C LEU A 25 -5.66 -1.60 8.26
N VAL A 26 -6.38 -1.03 7.30
CA VAL A 26 -6.31 0.42 7.02
C VAL A 26 -6.93 1.22 8.16
N GLU A 27 -8.04 0.78 8.75
CA GLU A 27 -8.62 1.47 9.92
C GLU A 27 -7.69 1.41 11.14
N LYS A 28 -6.98 0.30 11.36
CA LYS A 28 -5.95 0.21 12.39
C LYS A 28 -4.83 1.21 12.15
N ALA A 29 -4.32 1.31 10.93
CA ALA A 29 -3.31 2.31 10.57
C ALA A 29 -3.84 3.75 10.75
N ARG A 30 -5.08 4.03 10.36
CA ARG A 30 -5.74 5.33 10.56
C ARG A 30 -5.76 5.72 12.03
N LYS A 31 -6.19 4.81 12.92
CA LYS A 31 -6.22 5.05 14.37
C LYS A 31 -4.81 5.28 14.94
N ILE A 32 -3.83 4.45 14.57
CA ILE A 32 -2.45 4.54 15.08
C ILE A 32 -1.79 5.87 14.68
N HIS A 33 -1.95 6.29 13.43
CA HIS A 33 -1.28 7.48 12.90
C HIS A 33 -2.16 8.75 12.92
N ASN A 34 -3.38 8.65 13.45
CA ASN A 34 -4.40 9.70 13.42
C ASN A 34 -4.61 10.29 12.02
N LEU A 35 -4.73 9.43 10.99
CA LEU A 35 -4.74 9.90 9.60
C LEU A 35 -6.00 10.72 9.27
N SER A 36 -5.81 11.80 8.51
CA SER A 36 -6.89 12.50 7.81
C SER A 36 -7.53 11.60 6.72
N PRO A 37 -8.70 11.94 6.18
CA PRO A 37 -9.33 11.20 5.08
C PRO A 37 -8.40 11.01 3.87
N THR A 38 -7.78 12.09 3.38
CA THR A 38 -6.89 12.03 2.20
C THR A 38 -5.63 11.19 2.48
N ALA A 39 -5.01 11.35 3.64
CA ALA A 39 -3.84 10.55 4.05
C ALA A 39 -4.19 9.07 4.22
N SER A 40 -5.38 8.77 4.77
CA SER A 40 -5.90 7.41 4.92
C SER A 40 -6.06 6.71 3.58
N ALA A 41 -6.59 7.42 2.59
CA ALA A 41 -6.75 6.87 1.24
C ALA A 41 -5.39 6.62 0.56
N ALA A 42 -4.41 7.50 0.76
CA ALA A 42 -3.07 7.32 0.22
C ALA A 42 -2.34 6.13 0.85
N LEU A 43 -2.24 6.10 2.19
CA LEU A 43 -1.60 5.00 2.90
C LEU A 43 -2.34 3.68 2.69
N GLY A 44 -3.68 3.72 2.71
CA GLY A 44 -4.51 2.53 2.53
C GLY A 44 -4.28 1.85 1.19
N ARG A 45 -4.19 2.61 0.09
CA ARG A 45 -3.85 2.07 -1.24
C ARG A 45 -2.49 1.40 -1.24
N LEU A 46 -1.49 2.00 -0.61
CA LEU A 46 -0.14 1.44 -0.57
C LEU A 46 -0.06 0.21 0.35
N LEU A 47 -0.78 0.19 1.48
CA LEU A 47 -0.91 -0.98 2.35
C LEU A 47 -1.54 -2.16 1.61
N SER A 48 -2.66 -1.95 0.91
CA SER A 48 -3.30 -3.02 0.12
C SER A 48 -2.36 -3.57 -0.97
N ALA A 49 -1.68 -2.69 -1.70
CA ALA A 49 -0.71 -3.09 -2.71
C ALA A 49 0.49 -3.84 -2.09
N GLY A 50 0.97 -3.38 -0.93
CA GLY A 50 2.06 -4.00 -0.19
C GLY A 50 1.73 -5.42 0.29
N VAL A 51 0.52 -5.67 0.81
CA VAL A 51 0.10 -7.02 1.22
C VAL A 51 0.06 -7.95 0.02
N ILE A 52 -0.53 -7.49 -1.09
CA ILE A 52 -0.63 -8.28 -2.32
C ILE A 52 0.78 -8.65 -2.83
N MET A 53 1.70 -7.68 -2.90
CA MET A 53 3.07 -7.95 -3.35
C MET A 53 3.89 -8.77 -2.34
N GLY A 54 3.67 -8.58 -1.04
CA GLY A 54 4.30 -9.38 0.01
C GLY A 54 3.94 -10.87 -0.14
N CYS A 55 2.66 -11.19 -0.32
CA CYS A 55 2.21 -12.57 -0.56
C CYS A 55 2.64 -13.16 -1.93
N MET A 56 3.34 -12.40 -2.78
CA MET A 56 3.98 -12.91 -3.99
C MET A 56 5.42 -13.40 -3.74
N LEU A 57 6.03 -13.03 -2.61
CA LEU A 57 7.36 -13.47 -2.21
C LEU A 57 7.38 -15.00 -1.98
N LYS A 58 8.55 -15.62 -2.19
CA LYS A 58 8.69 -17.09 -2.14
C LYS A 58 9.36 -17.56 -0.86
N GLY A 59 10.36 -16.83 -0.37
CA GLY A 59 11.05 -17.14 0.88
C GLY A 59 10.23 -16.73 2.09
N GLU A 60 10.28 -17.53 3.15
CA GLU A 60 9.57 -17.24 4.39
C GLU A 60 10.09 -16.00 5.11
N GLU A 61 11.36 -15.68 4.90
CA GLU A 61 12.06 -14.52 5.48
C GLU A 61 12.22 -13.37 4.47
N ASP A 62 11.70 -13.53 3.26
CA ASP A 62 11.71 -12.47 2.26
C ASP A 62 10.86 -11.30 2.74
N ASN A 63 11.38 -10.10 2.53
CA ASN A 63 10.68 -8.87 2.84
C ASN A 63 10.65 -7.93 1.64
N LEU A 64 9.59 -7.15 1.58
CA LEU A 64 9.38 -6.11 0.58
C LEU A 64 9.19 -4.78 1.28
N THR A 65 9.88 -3.74 0.80
CA THR A 65 9.62 -2.35 1.18
C THR A 65 9.21 -1.57 -0.06
N ILE A 66 8.13 -0.81 0.03
CA ILE A 66 7.66 0.09 -1.02
C ILE A 66 7.73 1.50 -0.47
N SER A 67 8.41 2.40 -1.18
CA SER A 67 8.47 3.83 -0.86
C SER A 67 7.92 4.62 -2.02
N LEU A 68 6.93 5.47 -1.75
CA LEU A 68 6.30 6.36 -2.71
C LEU A 68 6.50 7.80 -2.25
N ASN A 69 7.19 8.59 -3.07
CA ASN A 69 7.32 10.02 -2.86
C ASN A 69 7.14 10.72 -4.22
N GLY A 70 6.00 11.37 -4.42
CA GLY A 70 5.67 12.10 -5.65
C GLY A 70 5.95 13.61 -5.58
N GLY A 71 6.64 14.07 -4.52
CA GLY A 71 6.93 15.48 -4.29
C GLY A 71 5.74 16.30 -3.75
N GLY A 72 4.64 15.65 -3.37
CA GLY A 72 3.44 16.30 -2.83
C GLY A 72 3.48 16.51 -1.31
N PRO A 73 2.47 17.23 -0.76
CA PRO A 73 2.43 17.62 0.65
C PRO A 73 2.24 16.45 1.63
N ILE A 74 1.93 15.23 1.19
CA ILE A 74 1.91 14.05 2.08
C ILE A 74 3.32 13.60 2.50
N GLY A 75 4.35 14.01 1.75
CA GLY A 75 5.72 13.54 1.90
C GLY A 75 5.89 12.09 1.46
N ASN A 76 6.69 11.32 2.19
CA ASN A 76 6.94 9.91 1.87
C ASN A 76 5.77 9.04 2.37
N VAL A 77 5.28 8.14 1.54
CA VAL A 77 4.36 7.06 1.89
C VAL A 77 5.15 5.76 1.80
N MET A 78 5.37 5.09 2.92
CA MET A 78 6.21 3.90 2.97
C MET A 78 5.48 2.73 3.63
N VAL A 79 5.60 1.55 3.04
CA VAL A 79 5.09 0.29 3.60
C VAL A 79 6.17 -0.79 3.52
N SER A 80 6.14 -1.72 4.47
CA SER A 80 6.97 -2.92 4.46
C SER A 80 6.13 -4.14 4.79
N ALA A 81 6.21 -5.16 3.94
CA ALA A 81 5.42 -6.39 4.01
C ALA A 81 6.31 -7.62 3.87
N ASN A 82 5.95 -8.70 4.57
CA ASN A 82 6.63 -9.99 4.44
C ASN A 82 5.79 -11.02 3.65
N SER A 83 6.36 -12.19 3.36
CA SER A 83 5.68 -13.28 2.64
C SER A 83 4.45 -13.85 3.36
N LYS A 84 4.36 -13.65 4.69
CA LYS A 84 3.30 -14.13 5.58
C LYS A 84 2.09 -13.18 5.65
N GLY A 85 2.09 -12.10 4.86
CA GLY A 85 0.99 -11.12 4.82
C GLY A 85 1.00 -10.11 5.97
N ASN A 86 2.04 -10.10 6.81
CA ASN A 86 2.23 -9.05 7.81
C ASN A 86 2.72 -7.79 7.12
N ILE A 87 2.18 -6.64 7.52
CA ILE A 87 2.53 -5.35 6.93
C ILE A 87 2.49 -4.23 7.96
N LYS A 88 3.37 -3.25 7.78
CA LYS A 88 3.36 -1.96 8.47
C LYS A 88 3.63 -0.85 7.47
N GLY A 89 3.26 0.38 7.82
CA GLY A 89 3.57 1.53 6.98
C GLY A 89 3.17 2.84 7.64
N TYR A 90 3.63 3.94 7.06
CA TYR A 90 3.37 5.28 7.56
C TYR A 90 3.38 6.29 6.40
N VAL A 91 2.92 7.50 6.70
CA VAL A 91 3.06 8.70 5.86
C VAL A 91 3.81 9.77 6.64
N SER A 92 4.62 10.59 5.97
CA SER A 92 5.33 11.69 6.63
C SER A 92 4.36 12.70 7.26
N ASN A 93 3.31 13.09 6.53
CA ASN A 93 2.36 14.11 6.97
C ASN A 93 0.95 13.51 7.14
N PRO A 94 0.61 12.92 8.30
CA PRO A 94 -0.65 12.20 8.51
C PRO A 94 -1.91 13.09 8.52
N GLN A 95 -1.75 14.39 8.74
CA GLN A 95 -2.87 15.35 8.82
C GLN A 95 -3.19 16.04 7.48
N ILE A 96 -2.49 15.71 6.38
CA ILE A 96 -2.76 16.36 5.10
C ILE A 96 -4.18 16.05 4.63
N ASP A 97 -5.02 17.07 4.50
CA ASP A 97 -6.36 16.90 3.96
C ASP A 97 -6.62 17.99 2.93
N LEU A 98 -6.68 17.58 1.67
CA LEU A 98 -6.94 18.47 0.56
C LEU A 98 -8.45 18.54 0.30
N PRO A 99 -8.95 19.63 -0.28
CA PRO A 99 -10.28 19.65 -0.86
C PRO A 99 -10.48 18.49 -1.84
N LEU A 100 -11.74 18.11 -2.07
CA LEU A 100 -12.06 17.11 -3.07
C LEU A 100 -11.55 17.55 -4.45
N ASN A 101 -11.09 16.57 -5.24
CA ASN A 101 -10.68 16.82 -6.62
C ASN A 101 -11.88 17.19 -7.52
N SER A 102 -11.61 17.50 -8.78
CA SER A 102 -12.62 17.85 -9.79
C SER A 102 -13.71 16.79 -10.03
N LYS A 103 -13.51 15.56 -9.54
CA LYS A 103 -14.47 14.46 -9.62
C LYS A 103 -15.25 14.25 -8.30
N GLY A 104 -15.11 15.16 -7.33
CA GLY A 104 -15.74 15.06 -6.02
C GLY A 104 -15.18 13.91 -5.15
N LYS A 105 -13.94 13.47 -5.39
CA LYS A 105 -13.28 12.41 -4.61
C LYS A 105 -12.06 12.93 -3.86
N LEU A 106 -11.60 12.18 -2.86
CA LEU A 106 -10.36 12.49 -2.13
C LEU A 106 -9.19 12.70 -3.10
N ASP A 107 -8.52 13.85 -2.97
CA ASP A 107 -7.42 14.23 -3.86
C ASP A 107 -6.09 13.61 -3.44
N VAL A 108 -6.02 12.28 -3.56
CA VAL A 108 -4.78 11.53 -3.27
C VAL A 108 -3.67 11.88 -4.28
N GLY A 109 -4.02 12.21 -5.52
CA GLY A 109 -3.05 12.61 -6.53
C GLY A 109 -2.37 13.93 -6.18
N GLY A 110 -3.17 14.93 -5.76
CA GLY A 110 -2.65 16.19 -5.23
C GLY A 110 -1.84 16.00 -3.95
N ALA A 111 -2.25 15.09 -3.06
CA ALA A 111 -1.53 14.85 -1.80
C ALA A 111 -0.17 14.17 -2.00
N VAL A 112 -0.10 13.14 -2.86
CA VAL A 112 1.14 12.40 -3.16
C VAL A 112 2.06 13.20 -4.07
N GLY A 113 1.50 13.96 -5.01
CA GLY A 113 2.24 14.59 -6.10
C GLY A 113 2.52 13.63 -7.25
N THR A 114 2.96 14.20 -8.38
CA THR A 114 3.16 13.47 -9.64
C THR A 114 4.60 13.52 -10.16
N ASN A 115 5.49 14.21 -9.46
CA ASN A 115 6.88 14.39 -9.87
C ASN A 115 7.81 13.72 -8.85
N GLY A 116 7.92 12.40 -8.92
CA GLY A 116 8.78 11.65 -8.02
C GLY A 116 8.83 10.17 -8.36
N THR A 117 9.07 9.32 -7.36
CA THR A 117 9.38 7.90 -7.56
C THR A 117 8.51 6.98 -6.71
N LEU A 118 8.26 5.80 -7.26
CA LEU A 118 7.79 4.63 -6.52
C LEU A 118 8.91 3.59 -6.58
N ASN A 119 9.52 3.31 -5.43
CA ASN A 119 10.61 2.36 -5.29
C ASN A 119 10.09 1.09 -4.63
N VAL A 120 10.44 -0.07 -5.19
CA VAL A 120 10.10 -1.40 -4.69
C VAL A 120 11.40 -2.14 -4.39
N ILE A 121 11.70 -2.33 -3.11
CA ILE A 121 12.93 -2.95 -2.63
C ILE A 121 12.57 -4.33 -2.11
N LYS A 122 13.15 -5.37 -2.71
CA LYS A 122 12.98 -6.76 -2.29
C LYS A 122 14.26 -7.25 -1.64
N ASP A 123 14.16 -7.64 -0.38
CA ASP A 123 15.20 -8.38 0.31
C ASP A 123 14.83 -9.86 0.26
N ILE A 124 15.61 -10.63 -0.51
CA ILE A 124 15.40 -12.05 -0.78
C ILE A 124 16.58 -12.91 -0.28
N GLY A 125 17.39 -12.36 0.63
CA GLY A 125 18.49 -13.09 1.28
C GLY A 125 19.64 -13.53 0.35
N LEU A 126 19.72 -12.97 -0.86
CA LEU A 126 20.84 -13.21 -1.76
C LEU A 126 22.07 -12.41 -1.29
N LYS A 127 23.17 -13.13 -1.04
CA LYS A 127 24.50 -12.56 -0.85
C LYS A 127 25.23 -12.45 -2.19
#